data_AF-A0A537K6A0-F1
#
_entry.id   AF-A0A537K6A0-F1
#
_cell.length_a   1.000
_cell.length_b   1.000
_cell.length_c   1.000
_cell.angle_alpha   90.00
_cell.angle_beta   90.00
_cell.angle_gamma   90.00
#
_symmetry.space_group_name_H-M   'P 1'
#
loop_
_entity.id
_entity.type
_entity.pdbx_description
1 polymer ?
#
loop_
_entity_poly.entity_id
_entity_poly.type
_entity_poly.pdbx_seq_one_letter_code
_entity_poly.pdbx_strand_id
1 'polypeptide(L)'
;MSLLAVFSLVVSPARASDYYRHVIFDNSLTAGAYFNSRGMANGGSYLEVKDRRLPVETRTFLTPPNALRLQWESRPGGGWEAEVRVDGYRNRSPELIGHNLYFWCYAPSAITAGDLPLIVLSDAGEGLKVAGLPASFSAPVPLGTYTGDIPASRWVQARIPLAEFSTASIYQFRPQFLRDVVFHQGRPDGVRHTL
;
A
#
# COMPACT_ATOMS: atom_id res chain seq x y z
N MET A 1 -47.82 -23.63 -26.72
CA MET A 1 -47.32 -23.22 -25.39
C MET A 1 -45.88 -23.69 -25.29
N SER A 2 -44.92 -22.81 -25.57
CA SER A 2 -43.48 -23.12 -25.44
C SER A 2 -42.98 -22.54 -24.13
N LEU A 3 -42.49 -23.41 -23.24
CA LEU A 3 -41.98 -23.05 -21.92
C LEU A 3 -40.51 -22.62 -22.09
N LEU A 4 -40.21 -21.32 -21.91
CA LEU A 4 -38.85 -20.82 -21.82
C LEU A 4 -38.30 -21.11 -20.40
N ALA A 5 -37.31 -21.98 -20.30
CA ALA A 5 -36.57 -22.20 -19.06
C ALA A 5 -35.45 -21.16 -18.96
N VAL A 6 -35.55 -20.24 -18.00
CA VAL A 6 -34.50 -19.28 -17.66
C VAL A 6 -33.55 -19.95 -16.67
N PHE A 7 -32.34 -20.29 -17.10
CA PHE A 7 -31.25 -20.71 -16.21
C PHE A 7 -30.66 -19.47 -15.53
N SER A 8 -30.93 -19.29 -14.24
CA SER A 8 -30.20 -18.33 -13.41
C SER A 8 -28.87 -18.94 -12.97
N LEU A 9 -27.76 -18.38 -13.44
CA LEU A 9 -26.42 -18.68 -12.95
C LEU A 9 -26.27 -18.13 -11.53
N VAL A 10 -26.35 -19.02 -10.53
CA VAL A 10 -25.99 -18.69 -9.15
C VAL A 10 -24.47 -18.59 -9.08
N VAL A 11 -23.95 -17.36 -9.12
CA VAL A 11 -22.53 -17.10 -8.83
C VAL A 11 -22.28 -17.45 -7.36
N SER A 12 -21.45 -18.46 -7.11
CA SER A 12 -21.10 -18.87 -5.75
C SER A 12 -20.29 -17.78 -5.02
N PRO A 13 -20.61 -17.44 -3.76
CA PRO A 13 -19.93 -16.39 -2.99
C PRO A 13 -18.46 -16.72 -2.63
N ALA A 14 -18.01 -17.95 -2.85
CA ALA A 14 -16.64 -18.40 -2.55
C ALA A 14 -15.56 -17.59 -3.31
N ARG A 15 -15.86 -17.07 -4.50
CA ARG A 15 -14.88 -16.32 -5.31
C ARG A 15 -14.53 -14.95 -4.72
N ALA A 16 -15.46 -14.33 -3.99
CA ALA A 16 -15.23 -13.04 -3.34
C ALA A 16 -14.23 -13.18 -2.19
N SER A 17 -14.30 -14.27 -1.42
CA SER A 17 -13.37 -14.51 -0.30
C SER A 17 -11.92 -14.66 -0.77
N ASP A 18 -11.70 -15.36 -1.90
CA ASP A 18 -10.36 -15.61 -2.45
C ASP A 18 -9.72 -14.34 -3.01
N TYR A 19 -10.49 -13.49 -3.71
CA TYR A 19 -10.02 -12.19 -4.21
C TYR A 19 -9.36 -11.34 -3.12
N TYR A 20 -10.01 -11.20 -1.95
CA TYR A 20 -9.50 -10.38 -0.85
C TYR A 20 -8.26 -10.98 -0.15
N ARG A 21 -7.82 -12.19 -0.53
CA ARG A 21 -6.53 -12.76 -0.12
C ARG A 21 -5.37 -12.25 -0.97
N HIS A 22 -5.63 -11.39 -1.94
CA HIS A 22 -4.64 -10.80 -2.83
C HIS A 22 -4.66 -9.26 -2.84
N VAL A 23 -5.54 -8.64 -2.04
CA VAL A 23 -5.78 -7.20 -2.06
C VAL A 23 -5.41 -6.56 -0.73
N ILE A 24 -4.59 -5.52 -0.81
CA ILE A 24 -4.27 -4.61 0.30
C ILE A 24 -5.10 -3.34 0.16
N PHE A 25 -5.11 -2.76 -1.05
CA PHE A 25 -5.94 -1.64 -1.45
C PHE A 25 -6.35 -1.83 -2.92
N ASP A 26 -7.62 -1.61 -3.24
CA ASP A 26 -8.11 -1.45 -4.61
C ASP A 26 -8.81 -0.10 -4.80
N ASN A 27 -9.78 0.22 -3.94
CA ASN A 27 -10.50 1.48 -3.92
C ASN A 27 -10.97 1.85 -2.51
N SER A 28 -11.07 3.15 -2.24
CA SER A 28 -11.76 3.71 -1.08
C SER A 28 -13.26 3.83 -1.34
N LEU A 29 -14.08 3.43 -0.37
CA LEU A 29 -15.54 3.64 -0.41
C LEU A 29 -15.92 5.11 -0.14
N THR A 30 -15.06 5.86 0.55
CA THR A 30 -15.30 7.25 0.92
C THR A 30 -14.33 8.19 0.21
N ALA A 31 -14.84 9.36 -0.19
CA ALA A 31 -14.01 10.43 -0.72
C ALA A 31 -13.17 11.10 0.38
N GLY A 32 -12.11 11.81 -0.01
CA GLY A 32 -11.33 12.67 0.87
C GLY A 32 -10.10 11.99 1.45
N ALA A 33 -10.26 11.00 2.33
CA ALA A 33 -9.13 10.29 2.95
C ALA A 33 -9.47 8.83 3.23
N TYR A 34 -8.50 7.94 3.06
CA TYR A 34 -8.72 6.50 3.16
C TYR A 34 -8.69 6.05 4.62
N PHE A 35 -9.78 5.43 5.07
CA PHE A 35 -9.98 5.07 6.49
C PHE A 35 -8.89 4.15 7.03
N ASN A 36 -8.48 3.15 6.25
CA ASN A 36 -7.46 2.16 6.62
C ASN A 36 -6.04 2.62 6.25
N SER A 37 -5.77 3.91 6.41
CA SER A 37 -4.42 4.45 6.27
C SER A 37 -4.04 5.30 7.46
N ARG A 38 -2.74 5.59 7.57
CA ARG A 38 -2.21 6.58 8.50
C ARG A 38 -1.04 7.30 7.86
N GLY A 39 -0.76 8.51 8.28
CA GLY A 39 0.46 9.20 7.89
C GLY A 39 0.96 10.15 8.96
N MET A 40 2.28 10.32 9.02
CA MET A 40 2.95 11.31 9.86
C MET A 40 4.26 11.78 9.23
N ALA A 41 4.72 12.97 9.63
CA ALA A 41 6.02 13.50 9.29
C ALA A 41 6.64 14.24 10.49
N ASN A 42 7.95 14.32 10.54
CA ASN A 42 8.73 14.96 11.60
C ASN A 42 10.04 15.56 11.05
N GLY A 43 10.75 16.33 11.88
CA GLY A 43 12.09 16.85 11.60
C GLY A 43 12.21 17.68 10.31
N GLY A 44 11.18 18.45 9.96
CA GLY A 44 11.16 19.31 8.77
C GLY A 44 10.75 18.60 7.47
N SER A 45 10.69 17.27 7.46
CA SER A 45 10.05 16.53 6.36
C SER A 45 8.54 16.77 6.36
N TYR A 46 7.91 16.47 5.22
CA TYR A 46 6.49 16.66 5.02
C TYR A 46 5.85 15.42 4.42
N LEU A 47 4.60 15.17 4.83
CA LEU A 47 3.69 14.24 4.23
C LEU A 47 2.30 14.87 4.22
N GLU A 48 1.64 14.87 3.06
CA GLU A 48 0.27 15.32 2.96
C GLU A 48 -0.67 14.29 3.58
N VAL A 49 -1.43 14.73 4.58
CA VAL A 49 -2.44 13.91 5.25
C VAL A 49 -3.69 14.72 5.53
N LYS A 50 -4.84 14.04 5.57
CA LYS A 50 -6.11 14.59 6.07
C LYS A 50 -6.55 13.77 7.28
N ASP A 51 -6.68 14.42 8.43
CA ASP A 51 -6.98 13.76 9.71
C ASP A 51 -6.01 12.59 10.02
N ARG A 52 -4.73 12.78 9.69
CA ARG A 52 -3.64 11.78 9.79
C ARG A 52 -3.82 10.55 8.88
N ARG A 53 -4.60 10.66 7.80
CA ARG A 53 -4.83 9.60 6.81
C ARG A 53 -4.40 10.06 5.42
N LEU A 54 -4.10 9.10 4.54
CA LEU A 54 -3.74 9.37 3.16
C LEU A 54 -4.95 9.92 2.38
N PRO A 55 -4.78 10.99 1.60
CA PRO A 55 -5.82 11.49 0.71
C PRO A 55 -6.21 10.47 -0.36
N VAL A 56 -7.48 10.53 -0.77
CA VAL A 56 -8.01 9.73 -1.88
C VAL A 56 -8.03 10.58 -3.15
N GLU A 57 -7.38 10.11 -4.21
CA GLU A 57 -7.38 10.72 -5.55
C GLU A 57 -8.51 10.17 -6.40
N THR A 58 -9.32 11.05 -7.00
CA THR A 58 -10.53 10.67 -7.75
C THR A 58 -10.48 11.12 -9.21
N ARG A 59 -9.37 11.69 -9.67
CA ARG A 59 -9.18 12.16 -11.05
C ARG A 59 -8.21 11.28 -11.83
N THR A 60 -7.19 10.78 -11.16
CA THR A 60 -6.18 9.91 -11.75
C THR A 60 -6.12 8.60 -10.99
N PHE A 61 -6.63 7.54 -11.60
CA PHE A 61 -6.66 6.20 -11.02
C PHE A 61 -6.53 5.16 -12.13
N LEU A 62 -6.00 3.99 -11.79
CA LEU A 62 -5.94 2.86 -12.72
C LEU A 62 -7.26 2.09 -12.74
N THR A 63 -7.74 1.72 -11.55
CA THR A 63 -9.03 1.07 -11.36
C THR A 63 -10.00 2.10 -10.81
N PRO A 64 -11.15 2.34 -11.47
CA PRO A 64 -12.15 3.26 -10.93
C PRO A 64 -12.71 2.77 -9.57
N PRO A 65 -13.15 3.70 -8.70
CA PRO A 65 -13.23 5.15 -8.92
C PRO A 65 -12.07 5.97 -8.34
N ASN A 66 -11.06 5.38 -7.69
CA ASN A 66 -10.02 6.17 -7.03
C ASN A 66 -8.68 5.46 -6.82
N ALA A 67 -7.70 6.23 -6.36
CA ALA A 67 -6.39 5.77 -5.90
C ALA A 67 -6.04 6.44 -4.56
N LEU A 68 -4.97 5.97 -3.91
CA LEU A 68 -4.36 6.71 -2.81
C LEU A 68 -3.36 7.71 -3.37
N ARG A 69 -3.33 8.92 -2.80
CA ARG A 69 -2.32 9.93 -3.12
C ARG A 69 -1.28 9.97 -2.02
N LEU A 70 -0.02 9.76 -2.39
CA LEU A 70 1.12 9.94 -1.52
C LEU A 70 1.90 11.17 -1.96
N GLN A 71 1.85 12.25 -1.19
CA GLN A 71 2.61 13.47 -1.49
C GLN A 71 3.55 13.79 -0.33
N TRP A 72 4.85 13.86 -0.60
CA TRP A 72 5.89 13.98 0.43
C TRP A 72 6.99 14.96 0.03
N GLU A 73 7.80 15.35 1.01
CA GLU A 73 9.10 15.99 0.81
C GLU A 73 10.04 15.51 1.90
N SER A 74 11.18 14.96 1.48
CA SER A 74 12.15 14.33 2.36
C SER A 74 13.25 15.33 2.71
N ARG A 75 13.43 15.68 3.98
CA ARG A 75 14.47 16.59 4.45
C ARG A 75 15.54 15.86 5.28
N PRO A 76 16.82 16.29 5.21
CA PRO A 76 17.85 15.74 6.08
C PRO A 76 17.50 15.95 7.55
N GLY A 77 17.65 14.90 8.37
CA GLY A 77 17.30 14.95 9.80
C GLY A 77 15.80 14.85 10.11
N GLY A 78 14.95 14.77 9.08
CA GLY A 78 13.52 14.49 9.20
C GLY A 78 13.14 13.08 8.77
N GLY A 79 11.85 12.79 8.88
CA GLY A 79 11.26 11.51 8.50
C GLY A 79 9.78 11.66 8.20
N TRP A 80 9.26 10.75 7.39
CA TRP A 80 7.84 10.58 7.18
C TRP A 80 7.51 9.11 7.00
N GLU A 81 6.28 8.75 7.37
CA GLU A 81 5.75 7.40 7.28
C GLU A 81 4.30 7.46 6.84
N ALA A 82 3.94 6.59 5.90
CA ALA A 82 2.59 6.41 5.40
C ALA A 82 2.22 4.93 5.43
N GLU A 83 1.15 4.59 6.13
CA GLU A 83 0.66 3.22 6.36
C GLU A 83 -0.59 2.97 5.50
N VAL A 84 -0.66 1.80 4.87
CA VAL A 84 -1.85 1.27 4.20
C VAL A 84 -2.15 -0.10 4.77
N ARG A 85 -3.25 -0.19 5.50
CA ARG A 85 -3.64 -1.39 6.22
C ARG A 85 -4.56 -2.25 5.38
N VAL A 86 -4.36 -3.55 5.48
CA VAL A 86 -5.27 -4.56 4.92
C VAL A 86 -6.61 -4.46 5.64
N ASP A 87 -7.69 -4.31 4.86
CA ASP A 87 -9.06 -4.21 5.38
C ASP A 87 -9.44 -5.45 6.23
N GLY A 88 -9.64 -5.21 7.53
CA GLY A 88 -10.09 -6.22 8.48
C GLY A 88 -11.63 -6.26 8.57
N TYR A 89 -12.28 -7.13 7.80
CA TYR A 89 -13.72 -7.40 7.94
C TYR A 89 -13.97 -8.78 8.57
N ARG A 90 -15.18 -8.97 9.14
CA ARG A 90 -15.54 -10.23 9.82
C ARG A 90 -15.45 -11.43 8.88
N ASN A 91 -14.94 -12.55 9.40
CA ASN A 91 -14.75 -13.80 8.65
C ASN A 91 -13.81 -13.69 7.43
N ARG A 92 -12.91 -12.69 7.42
CA ARG A 92 -11.80 -12.66 6.47
C ARG A 92 -10.78 -13.73 6.83
N SER A 93 -10.35 -14.51 5.84
CA SER A 93 -9.21 -15.42 5.99
C SER A 93 -7.98 -14.62 6.46
N PRO A 94 -7.26 -15.08 7.49
CA PRO A 94 -6.14 -14.30 8.02
C PRO A 94 -4.97 -14.19 7.03
N GLU A 95 -4.86 -15.14 6.10
CA GLU A 95 -3.71 -15.28 5.20
C GLU A 95 -3.94 -14.66 3.82
N LEU A 96 -3.01 -13.81 3.39
CA LEU A 96 -2.79 -13.48 1.99
C LEU A 96 -2.12 -14.64 1.24
N ILE A 97 -2.40 -14.75 -0.05
CA ILE A 97 -1.74 -15.70 -0.95
C ILE A 97 -0.96 -14.92 -2.01
N GLY A 98 0.24 -15.38 -2.33
CA GLY A 98 1.03 -14.88 -3.44
C GLY A 98 2.52 -14.96 -3.16
N HIS A 99 3.30 -14.64 -4.19
CA HIS A 99 4.76 -14.59 -4.11
C HIS A 99 5.32 -13.21 -4.44
N ASN A 100 4.47 -12.28 -4.87
CA ASN A 100 4.87 -10.94 -5.26
C ASN A 100 3.88 -9.92 -4.69
N LEU A 101 4.39 -8.77 -4.30
CA LEU A 101 3.65 -7.55 -4.03
C LEU A 101 3.63 -6.69 -5.29
N TYR A 102 2.45 -6.20 -5.64
CA TYR A 102 2.25 -5.36 -6.83
C TYR A 102 1.77 -3.98 -6.42
N PHE A 103 2.37 -2.95 -7.00
CA PHE A 103 1.88 -1.58 -6.94
C PHE A 103 1.71 -1.05 -8.35
N TRP A 104 0.66 -0.26 -8.54
CA TRP A 104 0.57 0.63 -9.69
C TRP A 104 0.87 2.04 -9.21
N CYS A 105 1.86 2.65 -9.83
CA CYS A 105 2.43 3.92 -9.42
C CYS A 105 2.26 4.93 -10.55
N TYR A 106 1.81 6.14 -10.24
CA TYR A 106 1.68 7.22 -11.21
C TYR A 106 2.24 8.49 -10.61
N ALA A 107 3.08 9.21 -11.35
CA ALA A 107 3.58 10.50 -10.88
C ALA A 107 3.17 11.60 -11.86
N PRO A 108 2.55 12.72 -11.40
CA PRO A 108 2.26 13.87 -12.26
C PRO A 108 3.52 14.51 -12.86
N SER A 109 4.66 14.38 -12.17
CA SER A 109 5.99 14.82 -12.60
C SER A 109 6.95 13.64 -12.49
N ALA A 110 8.03 13.63 -13.28
CA ALA A 110 8.97 12.52 -13.24
C ALA A 110 9.67 12.42 -11.88
N ILE A 111 9.85 11.21 -11.38
CA ILE A 111 10.56 10.93 -10.11
C ILE A 111 11.68 9.95 -10.41
N THR A 112 12.90 10.25 -9.96
CA THR A 112 14.03 9.33 -10.12
C THR A 112 13.90 8.15 -9.17
N ALA A 113 14.40 6.99 -9.55
CA ALA A 113 14.31 5.76 -8.75
C ALA A 113 14.85 5.94 -7.32
N GLY A 114 15.88 6.76 -7.15
CA GLY A 114 16.50 7.03 -5.85
C GLY A 114 15.68 7.92 -4.91
N ASP A 115 14.71 8.67 -5.43
CA ASP A 115 13.84 9.56 -4.66
C ASP A 115 12.50 8.92 -4.27
N LEU A 116 12.26 7.69 -4.75
CA LEU A 116 11.07 6.93 -4.38
C LEU A 116 11.12 6.42 -2.94
N PRO A 117 9.94 6.16 -2.34
CA PRO A 117 9.85 5.63 -0.99
C PRO A 117 10.54 4.27 -0.80
N LEU A 118 10.90 3.99 0.44
CA LEU A 118 11.19 2.64 0.89
C LEU A 118 9.88 1.96 1.33
N ILE A 119 9.77 0.65 1.11
CA ILE A 119 8.61 -0.15 1.51
C ILE A 119 9.00 -1.08 2.64
N VAL A 120 8.22 -1.08 3.72
CA VAL A 120 8.30 -2.02 4.84
C VAL A 120 6.98 -2.74 4.96
N LEU A 121 7.04 -4.04 5.21
CA LEU A 121 5.88 -4.87 5.47
C LEU A 121 5.80 -5.23 6.94
N SER A 122 4.60 -5.23 7.51
CA SER A 122 4.36 -5.49 8.92
C SER A 122 3.14 -6.37 9.15
N ASP A 123 3.20 -7.28 10.12
CA ASP A 123 2.05 -8.03 10.62
C ASP A 123 1.32 -7.33 11.80
N ALA A 124 1.80 -6.14 12.20
CA ALA A 124 1.15 -5.30 13.19
C ALA A 124 -0.11 -4.63 12.62
N GLY A 125 -1.21 -4.64 13.39
CA GLY A 125 -2.42 -3.91 13.02
C GLY A 125 -2.40 -2.40 13.31
N GLU A 126 -1.36 -1.88 13.98
CA GLU A 126 -1.28 -0.47 14.37
C GLU A 126 0.19 0.01 14.56
N GLY A 127 0.93 0.26 13.49
CA GLY A 127 2.33 0.71 13.56
C GLY A 127 3.30 -0.35 14.10
N LEU A 128 4.59 -0.05 14.12
CA LEU A 128 5.64 -0.93 14.65
C LEU A 128 5.56 -1.00 16.19
N LYS A 129 4.54 -1.67 16.74
CA LYS A 129 4.37 -1.79 18.20
C LYS A 129 5.38 -2.77 18.78
N VAL A 130 6.20 -2.26 19.69
CA VAL A 130 7.19 -3.02 20.48
C VAL A 130 6.58 -3.57 21.79
N ALA A 131 5.32 -3.26 22.11
CA ALA A 131 4.69 -3.67 23.38
C ALA A 131 3.26 -4.19 23.19
N GLY A 132 3.13 -5.50 23.01
CA GLY A 132 1.86 -6.23 22.94
C GLY A 132 1.85 -7.21 21.77
N LEU A 133 2.37 -8.44 22.00
CA LEU A 133 2.84 -9.38 20.97
C LEU A 133 3.79 -8.69 19.96
N PRO A 134 5.10 -8.94 20.02
CA PRO A 134 6.06 -8.20 19.20
C PRO A 134 5.70 -8.36 17.73
N ALA A 135 5.34 -7.24 17.09
CA ALA A 135 5.07 -7.23 15.67
C ALA A 135 6.33 -7.62 14.91
N SER A 136 6.16 -8.42 13.87
CA SER A 136 7.23 -8.72 12.93
C SER A 136 7.12 -7.81 11.72
N PHE A 137 8.26 -7.28 11.32
CA PHE A 137 8.39 -6.42 10.16
C PHE A 137 9.63 -6.79 9.34
N SER A 138 9.58 -6.41 8.07
CA SER A 138 10.66 -6.58 7.12
C SER A 138 11.70 -5.46 7.21
N ALA A 139 12.88 -5.71 6.66
CA ALA A 139 13.80 -4.65 6.27
C ALA A 139 13.14 -3.74 5.20
N PRO A 140 13.54 -2.47 5.11
CA PRO A 140 13.08 -1.58 4.04
C PRO A 140 13.59 -2.03 2.67
N VAL A 141 12.69 -2.07 1.69
CA VAL A 141 13.00 -2.37 0.28
C VAL A 141 12.78 -1.12 -0.57
N PRO A 142 13.78 -0.63 -1.33
CA PRO A 142 13.61 0.55 -2.17
C PRO A 142 12.66 0.30 -3.34
N LEU A 143 11.54 1.04 -3.41
CA LEU A 143 10.54 0.88 -4.48
C LEU A 143 11.16 1.08 -5.88
N GLY A 144 12.08 2.04 -6.01
CA GLY A 144 12.77 2.36 -7.26
C GLY A 144 13.59 1.22 -7.86
N THR A 145 13.96 0.21 -7.06
CA THR A 145 14.62 -1.00 -7.60
C THR A 145 13.68 -1.79 -8.52
N TYR A 146 12.36 -1.70 -8.30
CA TYR A 146 11.35 -2.50 -9.00
C TYR A 146 10.51 -1.70 -9.99
N THR A 147 10.53 -0.36 -9.90
CA THR A 147 9.89 0.52 -10.88
C THR A 147 10.87 1.14 -11.87
N GLY A 148 12.14 1.29 -11.49
CA GLY A 148 13.01 2.29 -12.10
C GLY A 148 12.50 3.71 -11.85
N ASP A 149 12.91 4.65 -12.71
CA ASP A 149 12.34 6.00 -12.72
C ASP A 149 10.85 5.94 -13.08
N ILE A 150 10.05 6.80 -12.44
CA ILE A 150 8.65 6.96 -12.80
C ILE A 150 8.54 8.14 -13.77
N PRO A 151 8.23 7.91 -15.06
CA PRO A 151 8.04 8.99 -16.00
C PRO A 151 6.76 9.78 -15.68
N ALA A 152 6.80 11.08 -15.98
CA ALA A 152 5.65 11.95 -15.79
C ALA A 152 4.41 11.43 -16.53
N SER A 153 3.27 11.46 -15.85
CA SER A 153 1.94 11.17 -16.38
C SER A 153 1.77 9.76 -16.95
N ARG A 154 2.46 8.76 -16.40
CA ARG A 154 2.33 7.36 -16.81
C ARG A 154 2.24 6.43 -15.61
N TRP A 155 1.45 5.37 -15.76
CA TRP A 155 1.38 4.29 -14.81
C TRP A 155 2.56 3.33 -15.03
N VAL A 156 3.24 3.00 -13.94
CA VAL A 156 4.30 1.99 -13.87
C VAL A 156 3.89 0.94 -12.85
N GLN A 157 4.05 -0.33 -13.19
CA GLN A 157 3.78 -1.42 -12.26
C GLN A 157 5.07 -1.84 -11.56
N ALA A 158 5.11 -1.75 -10.23
CA ALA A 158 6.12 -2.43 -9.43
C ALA A 158 5.72 -3.89 -9.25
N ARG A 159 6.67 -4.81 -9.42
CA ARG A 159 6.53 -6.23 -9.07
C ARG A 159 7.67 -6.61 -8.14
N ILE A 160 7.38 -6.71 -6.85
CA ILE A 160 8.38 -6.98 -5.81
C ILE A 160 8.19 -8.42 -5.30
N PRO A 161 9.15 -9.34 -5.51
CA PRO A 161 9.07 -10.66 -4.91
C PRO A 161 9.02 -10.56 -3.38
N LEU A 162 8.10 -11.30 -2.74
CA LEU A 162 7.96 -11.27 -1.28
C LEU A 162 9.22 -11.77 -0.55
N ALA A 163 10.08 -12.52 -1.23
CA ALA A 163 11.37 -12.99 -0.71
C ALA A 163 12.37 -11.85 -0.46
N GLU A 164 12.19 -10.68 -1.07
CA GLU A 164 13.05 -9.50 -0.90
C GLU A 164 12.82 -8.82 0.46
N PHE A 165 11.67 -9.08 1.09
CA PHE A 165 11.32 -8.54 2.40
C PHE A 165 11.88 -9.41 3.52
N SER A 166 13.21 -9.39 3.69
CA SER A 166 13.89 -10.09 4.80
C SER A 166 13.41 -9.58 6.16
N THR A 167 13.33 -10.43 7.16
CA THR A 167 12.95 -10.02 8.53
C THR A 167 13.95 -9.02 9.13
N ALA A 168 13.46 -7.91 9.70
CA ALA A 168 14.27 -6.94 10.48
C ALA A 168 13.83 -6.83 11.95
N SER A 169 12.97 -7.75 12.38
CA SER A 169 12.44 -7.87 13.74
C SER A 169 13.01 -9.09 14.45
N ILE A 170 12.78 -9.20 15.76
CA ILE A 170 13.26 -10.35 16.57
C ILE A 170 12.58 -11.65 16.11
N TYR A 171 11.30 -11.57 15.75
CA TYR A 171 10.51 -12.71 15.29
C TYR A 171 10.44 -12.71 13.77
N GLN A 172 10.31 -13.92 13.20
CA GLN A 172 10.25 -14.07 11.75
C GLN A 172 9.01 -13.37 11.18
N PHE A 173 9.24 -12.41 10.29
CA PHE A 173 8.17 -11.83 9.49
C PHE A 173 7.67 -12.84 8.46
N ARG A 174 6.34 -13.00 8.41
CA ARG A 174 5.64 -13.93 7.53
C ARG A 174 4.69 -13.16 6.61
N PRO A 175 5.03 -12.97 5.32
CA PRO A 175 4.24 -12.15 4.40
C PRO A 175 2.78 -12.57 4.26
N GLN A 176 2.45 -13.85 4.46
CA GLN A 176 1.06 -14.31 4.44
C GLN A 176 0.20 -13.67 5.52
N PHE A 177 0.77 -13.18 6.63
CA PHE A 177 0.06 -12.51 7.71
C PHE A 177 0.20 -10.98 7.67
N LEU A 178 0.61 -10.42 6.52
CA LEU A 178 0.70 -8.98 6.30
C LEU A 178 -0.57 -8.26 6.74
N ARG A 179 -0.38 -7.18 7.48
CA ARG A 179 -1.45 -6.28 7.93
C ARG A 179 -1.23 -4.84 7.51
N ASP A 180 0.02 -4.42 7.34
CA ASP A 180 0.35 -3.04 7.01
C ASP A 180 1.49 -2.97 5.98
N VAL A 181 1.29 -2.15 4.95
CA VAL A 181 2.32 -1.71 4.02
C VAL A 181 2.71 -0.29 4.42
N VAL A 182 3.96 -0.12 4.84
CA VAL A 182 4.48 1.18 5.29
C VAL A 182 5.45 1.73 4.25
N PHE A 183 5.14 2.92 3.75
CA PHE A 183 6.01 3.74 2.94
C PHE A 183 6.83 4.63 3.88
N HIS A 184 8.14 4.55 3.78
CA HIS A 184 9.08 5.37 4.55
C HIS A 184 9.86 6.31 3.64
N GLN A 185 10.34 7.39 4.25
CA GLN A 185 11.28 8.32 3.64
C GLN A 185 12.48 7.59 3.00
N GLY A 186 12.67 7.84 1.70
CA GLY A 186 13.87 7.48 0.93
C GLY A 186 14.95 8.56 1.02
N ARG A 187 15.60 8.87 -0.12
CA ARG A 187 16.64 9.92 -0.17
C ARG A 187 16.06 11.31 0.20
N PRO A 188 16.73 12.09 1.07
CA PRO A 188 16.27 13.43 1.45
C PRO A 188 16.72 14.52 0.48
N ASP A 189 16.10 14.55 -0.70
CA ASP A 189 16.41 15.50 -1.78
C ASP A 189 15.77 16.90 -1.60
N GLY A 190 14.86 17.06 -0.65
CA GLY A 190 14.16 18.32 -0.39
C GLY A 190 13.16 18.75 -1.47
N VAL A 191 12.77 17.84 -2.36
CA VAL A 191 11.79 18.10 -3.43
C VAL A 191 10.42 17.55 -3.03
N ARG A 192 9.35 18.30 -3.38
CA ARG A 192 7.97 17.82 -3.20
C ARG A 192 7.63 16.85 -4.33
N HIS A 193 7.39 15.60 -3.97
CA HIS A 193 6.99 14.52 -4.88
C HIS A 193 5.53 14.13 -4.67
N THR A 194 4.88 13.61 -5.72
CA THR A 194 3.51 13.05 -5.66
C THR A 194 3.47 11.74 -6.43
N LEU A 195 2.93 10.70 -5.79
CA LEU A 195 2.72 9.35 -6.30
C LEU A 195 1.27 8.89 -6.10
#